data_AF-A0A928PUD3-F1
#
_entry.id   AF-A0A928PUD3-F1
#
_cell.length_a   1.000
_cell.length_b   1.000
_cell.length_c   1.000
_cell.angle_alpha   90.00
_cell.angle_beta   90.00
_cell.angle_gamma   90.00
#
_symmetry.space_group_name_H-M   'P 1'
#
loop_
_entity.id
_entity.type
_entity.pdbx_description
1 polymer ?
#
loop_
_entity_poly.entity_id
_entity_poly.type
_entity_poly.pdbx_seq_one_letter_code
_entity_poly.pdbx_strand_id
1 'polypeptide(L)'
;MKTMFKRTLSFILTAMMLFGICVFASAETNGTCGENVTWSFDENTGAFTVSGTGDIENYIDYTETPWYSVASSVKSITISNGITSIGNYAFAMFENAETVSIPESVTKIGDYAFYNCEKLQSFDIPENIMHIGDGSFYYSGYYNNESNWVDGELYIENCLLYAVEDKKGTYEIKPGTKLIASFAFLFTVEINELIIPESVEHICDNAFFQCVYLDKITVDKNNAYYLSDENSIIFNKEKTELVLYPAKNPQTSYDIPESVKKIGNGAFALAENLIEISLPSELTHIGNWSFIYCHYLRSINIPAGVTYIGEGAFMGCVALENFVVPYGITEIGKYTFAFCYGMKSITIPDTITSIGVQAMVFEETFGDVYYSGTEDEWNAIFVDKYNVSLDNATIHYNTVVVDYFFNENTQIIETPLSTTINYGETITLNCGIKNLPEGYRVVWGLEGNVVKINPTFEGLTCEVTSVGDGEVVIKAGVIDENGNPVRDNNGNYIVASQKLVSKMNVFDVIVDFFTRIFDFLFGLFR
;
A
#
# COMPACT_ATOMS: atom_id res chain seq x y z
N MET A 1 -65.37 21.44 35.09
CA MET A 1 -64.67 20.23 35.58
C MET A 1 -63.31 19.98 34.90
N LYS A 2 -63.13 20.24 33.59
CA LYS A 2 -61.82 20.15 32.91
C LYS A 2 -60.78 21.23 33.28
N THR A 3 -61.20 22.34 33.88
CA THR A 3 -60.29 23.42 34.33
C THR A 3 -59.79 23.26 35.76
N MET A 4 -60.46 22.41 36.58
CA MET A 4 -60.01 22.13 37.95
C MET A 4 -58.93 21.03 37.97
N PHE A 5 -58.97 20.08 37.01
CA PHE A 5 -57.96 19.02 36.88
C PHE A 5 -56.57 19.52 36.43
N LYS A 6 -56.51 20.60 35.63
CA LYS A 6 -55.22 21.20 35.21
C LYS A 6 -54.51 21.96 36.32
N ARG A 7 -55.25 22.52 37.29
CA ARG A 7 -54.64 23.27 38.41
C ARG A 7 -54.10 22.37 39.51
N THR A 8 -54.73 21.23 39.77
CA THR A 8 -54.21 20.26 40.76
C THR A 8 -53.02 19.46 40.21
N LEU A 9 -52.98 19.17 38.91
CA LEU A 9 -51.82 18.51 38.28
C LEU A 9 -50.60 19.46 38.15
N SER A 10 -50.84 20.75 37.93
CA SER A 10 -49.76 21.75 37.88
C SER A 10 -49.08 21.93 39.24
N PHE A 11 -49.84 21.87 40.35
CA PHE A 11 -49.27 21.92 41.71
C PHE A 11 -48.51 20.64 42.10
N ILE A 12 -48.91 19.46 41.59
CA ILE A 12 -48.14 18.22 41.80
C ILE A 12 -46.84 18.22 40.97
N LEU A 13 -46.85 18.77 39.75
CA LEU A 13 -45.62 18.92 38.95
C LEU A 13 -44.67 20.00 39.49
N THR A 14 -45.17 21.11 40.08
CA THR A 14 -44.28 22.12 40.68
C THR A 14 -43.68 21.65 42.02
N ALA A 15 -44.36 20.75 42.74
CA ALA A 15 -43.78 20.12 43.93
C ALA A 15 -42.71 19.05 43.59
N MET A 16 -42.80 18.40 42.42
CA MET A 16 -41.74 17.48 41.94
C MET A 16 -40.52 18.21 41.32
N MET A 17 -40.66 19.48 40.91
CA MET A 17 -39.54 20.29 40.42
C MET A 17 -38.70 20.96 41.53
N LEU A 18 -39.13 20.92 42.79
CA LEU A 18 -38.36 21.45 43.94
C LEU A 18 -37.62 20.38 44.76
N PHE A 19 -37.75 19.11 44.39
CA PHE A 19 -36.92 18.00 44.87
C PHE A 19 -36.48 17.10 43.70
N GLY A 20 -36.20 17.71 42.55
CA GLY A 20 -35.31 17.10 41.57
C GLY A 20 -33.91 17.11 42.15
N ILE A 21 -33.60 16.15 43.03
CA ILE A 21 -32.24 15.69 43.21
C ILE A 21 -31.81 15.31 41.80
N CYS A 22 -31.05 16.19 41.14
CA CYS A 22 -30.15 15.75 40.09
C CYS A 22 -29.28 14.71 40.77
N VAL A 23 -29.64 13.44 40.60
CA VAL A 23 -28.66 12.38 40.71
C VAL A 23 -27.76 12.66 39.51
N PHE A 24 -26.75 13.52 39.72
CA PHE A 24 -25.55 13.41 38.92
C PHE A 24 -25.16 11.94 39.07
N ALA A 25 -25.18 11.19 37.97
CA ALA A 25 -24.44 9.94 37.98
C ALA A 25 -23.04 10.33 38.51
N SER A 26 -22.62 9.71 39.61
CA SER A 26 -21.26 9.91 40.10
C SER A 26 -20.34 9.65 38.93
N ALA A 27 -19.35 10.53 38.72
CA ALA A 27 -18.33 10.27 37.72
C ALA A 27 -17.80 8.85 37.96
N GLU A 28 -17.67 8.07 36.90
CA GLU A 28 -17.08 6.75 37.05
C GLU A 28 -15.65 6.95 37.55
N THR A 29 -15.31 6.26 38.63
CA THR A 29 -13.98 6.35 39.27
C THR A 29 -13.16 5.09 39.01
N ASN A 30 -13.64 4.18 38.17
CA ASN A 30 -12.94 2.98 37.75
C ASN A 30 -13.63 2.35 36.53
N GLY A 31 -12.90 1.54 35.79
CA GLY A 31 -13.41 0.80 34.65
C GLY A 31 -12.33 -0.01 33.95
N THR A 32 -12.59 -0.40 32.70
CA THR A 32 -11.66 -1.12 31.82
C THR A 32 -11.16 -0.19 30.71
N CYS A 33 -9.97 -0.48 30.18
CA CYS A 33 -9.37 0.25 29.05
C CYS A 33 -8.44 -0.64 28.22
N GLY A 34 -8.85 -1.89 28.07
CA GLY A 34 -8.14 -2.97 27.40
C GLY A 34 -8.68 -4.30 27.87
N GLU A 35 -8.36 -5.37 27.15
CA GLU A 35 -8.88 -6.73 27.42
C GLU A 35 -8.63 -7.16 28.87
N ASN A 36 -7.44 -6.87 29.41
CA ASN A 36 -7.02 -7.23 30.76
C ASN A 36 -6.45 -6.02 31.52
N VAL A 37 -6.92 -4.82 31.17
CA VAL A 37 -6.42 -3.55 31.71
C VAL A 37 -7.56 -2.78 32.34
N THR A 38 -7.36 -2.33 33.58
CA THR A 38 -8.32 -1.55 34.35
C THR A 38 -7.73 -0.23 34.78
N TRP A 39 -8.60 0.74 35.03
CA TRP A 39 -8.24 2.03 35.58
C TRP A 39 -9.04 2.34 36.84
N SER A 40 -8.50 3.22 37.68
CA SER A 40 -9.18 3.77 38.84
C SER A 40 -8.71 5.19 39.14
N PHE A 41 -9.60 6.01 39.70
CA PHE A 41 -9.37 7.39 40.07
C PHE A 41 -9.78 7.62 41.53
N ASP A 42 -8.87 8.14 42.35
CA ASP A 42 -9.16 8.58 43.72
C ASP A 42 -9.47 10.07 43.74
N GLU A 43 -10.75 10.41 43.88
CA GLU A 43 -11.24 11.79 43.91
C GLU A 43 -10.65 12.65 45.04
N ASN A 44 -10.18 12.04 46.13
CA ASN A 44 -9.63 12.79 47.27
C ASN A 44 -8.20 13.26 46.99
N THR A 45 -7.42 12.43 46.30
CA THR A 45 -5.99 12.68 46.04
C THR A 45 -5.75 13.22 44.64
N GLY A 46 -6.65 12.92 43.68
CA GLY A 46 -6.44 13.15 42.26
C GLY A 46 -5.56 12.08 41.61
N ALA A 47 -5.32 10.93 42.27
CA ALA A 47 -4.48 9.87 41.76
C ALA A 47 -5.23 9.00 40.74
N PHE A 48 -4.66 8.86 39.56
CA PHE A 48 -5.14 8.00 38.48
C PHE A 48 -4.21 6.79 38.33
N THR A 49 -4.75 5.58 38.42
CA THR A 49 -3.96 4.34 38.34
C THR A 49 -4.48 3.44 37.24
N VAL A 50 -3.58 2.94 36.39
CA VAL A 50 -3.84 1.87 35.43
C VAL A 50 -3.16 0.60 35.91
N SER A 51 -3.89 -0.51 35.90
CA SER A 51 -3.46 -1.82 36.39
C SER A 51 -3.83 -2.93 35.42
N GLY A 52 -3.16 -4.07 35.53
CA GLY A 52 -3.43 -5.25 34.70
C GLY A 52 -2.27 -5.60 33.79
N THR A 53 -2.56 -6.27 32.68
CA THR A 53 -1.55 -6.76 31.74
C THR A 53 -1.97 -6.54 30.30
N GLY A 54 -1.03 -6.14 29.45
CA GLY A 54 -1.28 -5.86 28.04
C GLY A 54 -1.40 -4.38 27.73
N ASP A 55 -2.14 -4.06 26.68
CA ASP A 55 -2.16 -2.72 26.09
C ASP A 55 -3.29 -1.86 26.67
N ILE A 56 -3.00 -0.58 26.92
CA ILE A 56 -4.05 0.44 27.03
C ILE A 56 -4.55 0.70 25.61
N GLU A 57 -5.87 0.66 25.42
CA GLU A 57 -6.51 0.83 24.11
C GLU A 57 -6.13 2.14 23.39
N ASN A 58 -6.15 2.09 22.05
CA ASN A 58 -6.10 3.28 21.21
C ASN A 58 -7.50 3.91 21.12
N TYR A 59 -7.57 5.22 21.30
CA TYR A 59 -8.79 6.00 21.12
C TYR A 59 -8.68 6.85 19.84
N ILE A 60 -9.81 7.12 19.17
CA ILE A 60 -9.82 8.00 17.99
C ILE A 60 -9.65 9.46 18.43
N ASP A 61 -10.21 9.80 19.60
CA ASP A 61 -10.16 11.11 20.20
C ASP A 61 -10.20 10.98 21.74
N TYR A 62 -9.63 11.95 22.45
CA TYR A 62 -9.57 11.94 23.92
C TYR A 62 -10.96 11.93 24.59
N THR A 63 -12.00 12.42 23.90
CA THR A 63 -13.39 12.40 24.39
C THR A 63 -14.01 11.01 24.45
N GLU A 64 -13.40 10.02 23.78
CA GLU A 64 -13.84 8.61 23.79
C GLU A 64 -13.22 7.81 24.94
N THR A 65 -12.27 8.38 25.68
CA THR A 65 -11.65 7.71 26.82
C THR A 65 -12.66 7.44 27.93
N PRO A 66 -12.61 6.28 28.61
CA PRO A 66 -13.53 5.95 29.72
C PRO A 66 -13.48 6.96 30.88
N TRP A 67 -12.35 7.64 31.06
CA TRP A 67 -12.09 8.60 32.14
C TRP A 67 -12.22 10.06 31.71
N TYR A 68 -12.77 10.35 30.52
CA TYR A 68 -12.91 11.72 30.02
C TYR A 68 -13.52 12.69 31.06
N SER A 69 -14.52 12.21 31.82
CA SER A 69 -15.21 13.02 32.84
C SER A 69 -14.34 13.42 34.04
N VAL A 70 -13.25 12.70 34.33
CA VAL A 70 -12.34 12.95 35.46
C VAL A 70 -10.99 13.50 35.05
N ALA A 71 -10.66 13.54 33.75
CA ALA A 71 -9.35 13.94 33.20
C ALA A 71 -8.80 15.24 33.79
N SER A 72 -9.64 16.29 33.86
CA SER A 72 -9.26 17.60 34.42
C SER A 72 -9.04 17.60 35.94
N SER A 73 -9.45 16.55 36.64
CA SER A 73 -9.25 16.39 38.09
C SER A 73 -8.02 15.54 38.44
N VAL A 74 -7.38 14.91 37.45
CA VAL A 74 -6.20 14.08 37.66
C VAL A 74 -4.99 14.94 37.97
N LYS A 75 -4.21 14.53 38.99
CA LYS A 75 -2.97 15.18 39.45
C LYS A 75 -1.75 14.28 39.34
N SER A 76 -1.92 12.97 39.41
CA SER A 76 -0.84 12.00 39.23
C SER A 76 -1.32 10.78 38.47
N ILE A 77 -0.46 10.23 37.62
CA ILE A 77 -0.73 9.04 36.81
C ILE A 77 0.24 7.94 37.24
N THR A 78 -0.27 6.76 37.54
CA THR A 78 0.54 5.57 37.85
C THR A 78 0.15 4.43 36.92
N ILE A 79 1.09 3.98 36.09
CA ILE A 79 0.90 2.83 35.21
C ILE A 79 1.63 1.64 35.84
N SER A 80 0.90 0.55 36.09
CA SER A 80 1.47 -0.60 36.81
C SER A 80 2.31 -1.50 35.89
N ASN A 81 3.30 -2.18 36.47
CA ASN A 81 4.04 -3.24 35.78
C ASN A 81 3.07 -4.28 35.20
N GLY A 82 3.31 -4.66 33.94
CA GLY A 82 2.44 -5.56 33.17
C GLY A 82 1.77 -4.88 31.99
N ILE A 83 1.62 -3.55 32.03
CA ILE A 83 1.19 -2.75 30.89
C ILE A 83 2.32 -2.68 29.86
N THR A 84 2.00 -2.97 28.60
CA THR A 84 2.97 -3.10 27.50
C THR A 84 2.97 -1.92 26.53
N SER A 85 1.84 -1.23 26.40
CA SER A 85 1.74 -0.01 25.60
C SER A 85 0.69 0.97 26.16
N ILE A 86 0.91 2.24 25.86
CA ILE A 86 -0.03 3.33 26.08
C ILE A 86 -0.64 3.69 24.73
N GLY A 87 -1.95 3.55 24.57
CA GLY A 87 -2.61 3.81 23.30
C GLY A 87 -2.77 5.29 22.95
N ASN A 88 -3.19 5.54 21.71
CA ASN A 88 -3.44 6.87 21.18
C ASN A 88 -4.45 7.64 22.04
N TYR A 89 -4.18 8.91 22.30
CA TYR A 89 -4.99 9.83 23.12
C TYR A 89 -5.29 9.39 24.57
N ALA A 90 -4.68 8.31 25.08
CA ALA A 90 -5.06 7.69 26.36
C ALA A 90 -5.11 8.69 27.54
N PHE A 91 -4.07 9.49 27.75
CA PHE A 91 -3.99 10.46 28.85
C PHE A 91 -4.02 11.91 28.35
N ALA A 92 -4.55 12.14 27.15
CA ALA A 92 -4.72 13.48 26.62
C ALA A 92 -5.65 14.30 27.53
N MET A 93 -5.39 15.61 27.62
CA MET A 93 -6.15 16.58 28.43
C MET A 93 -6.09 16.34 29.95
N PHE A 94 -5.10 15.60 30.46
CA PHE A 94 -4.81 15.54 31.89
C PHE A 94 -4.06 16.82 32.32
N GLU A 95 -4.67 17.98 32.10
CA GLU A 95 -4.09 19.33 32.23
C GLU A 95 -3.49 19.59 33.62
N ASN A 96 -4.05 18.94 34.65
CA ASN A 96 -3.62 19.09 36.04
C ASN A 96 -2.63 18.02 36.51
N ALA A 97 -2.26 17.04 35.68
CA ALA A 97 -1.32 16.00 36.05
C ALA A 97 0.10 16.58 36.17
N GLU A 98 0.67 16.46 37.37
CA GLU A 98 2.02 16.93 37.71
C GLU A 98 3.06 15.82 37.55
N THR A 99 2.64 14.55 37.66
CA THR A 99 3.53 13.39 37.64
C THR A 99 2.92 12.24 36.84
N VAL A 100 3.79 11.48 36.16
CA VAL A 100 3.48 10.18 35.58
C VAL A 100 4.57 9.19 35.98
N SER A 101 4.18 7.97 36.32
CA SER A 101 5.09 6.83 36.46
C SER A 101 4.79 5.82 35.37
N ILE A 102 5.76 5.64 34.46
CA ILE A 102 5.69 4.70 33.34
C ILE A 102 6.65 3.53 33.64
N PRO A 103 6.18 2.27 33.70
CA PRO A 103 7.01 1.14 34.06
C PRO A 103 7.84 0.62 32.89
N GLU A 104 8.94 -0.09 33.19
CA GLU A 104 9.83 -0.73 32.21
C GLU A 104 9.16 -1.75 31.28
N SER A 105 7.95 -2.23 31.63
CA SER A 105 7.19 -3.10 30.75
C SER A 105 6.58 -2.37 29.55
N VAL A 106 6.45 -1.03 29.60
CA VAL A 106 5.91 -0.23 28.50
C VAL A 106 6.97 -0.04 27.43
N THR A 107 6.66 -0.49 26.21
CA THR A 107 7.55 -0.43 25.05
C THR A 107 7.05 0.52 23.96
N LYS A 108 5.79 0.98 24.05
CA LYS A 108 5.16 1.90 23.08
C LYS A 108 4.31 2.95 23.77
N ILE A 109 4.45 4.19 23.31
CA ILE A 109 3.57 5.33 23.62
C ILE A 109 2.92 5.77 22.31
N GLY A 110 1.60 5.77 22.26
CA GLY A 110 0.80 6.11 21.09
C GLY A 110 0.76 7.61 20.78
N ASP A 111 0.15 7.93 19.64
CA ASP A 111 -0.02 9.30 19.17
C ASP A 111 -0.88 10.10 20.17
N TYR A 112 -0.47 11.33 20.45
CA TYR A 112 -1.19 12.25 21.35
C TYR A 112 -1.45 11.71 22.77
N ALA A 113 -0.75 10.66 23.21
CA ALA A 113 -1.03 9.96 24.47
C ALA A 113 -1.02 10.86 25.71
N PHE A 114 -0.16 11.89 25.78
CA PHE A 114 -0.09 12.90 26.85
C PHE A 114 -0.28 14.32 26.30
N TYR A 115 -1.05 14.46 25.21
CA TYR A 115 -1.39 15.75 24.63
C TYR A 115 -2.05 16.68 25.67
N ASN A 116 -1.63 17.94 25.73
CA ASN A 116 -2.14 18.95 26.65
C ASN A 116 -2.07 18.59 28.15
N CYS A 117 -1.08 17.80 28.56
CA CYS A 117 -0.73 17.59 29.98
C CYS A 117 0.08 18.78 30.52
N GLU A 118 -0.54 19.96 30.61
CA GLU A 118 0.13 21.27 30.80
C GLU A 118 1.01 21.36 32.07
N LYS A 119 0.71 20.59 33.13
CA LYS A 119 1.52 20.56 34.36
C LYS A 119 2.59 19.47 34.41
N LEU A 120 2.64 18.59 33.41
CA LEU A 120 3.59 17.48 33.38
C LEU A 120 4.95 17.98 32.89
N GLN A 121 5.83 18.38 33.81
CA GLN A 121 7.09 19.08 33.50
C GLN A 121 8.34 18.21 33.47
N SER A 122 8.31 17.04 34.11
CA SER A 122 9.44 16.11 34.19
C SER A 122 8.89 14.71 34.47
N PHE A 123 9.44 13.73 33.77
CA PHE A 123 9.13 12.32 33.92
C PHE A 123 10.20 11.50 33.20
N ASP A 124 10.30 10.24 33.59
CA ASP A 124 11.25 9.31 33.00
C ASP A 124 10.56 8.50 31.89
N ILE A 125 11.32 8.14 30.86
CA ILE A 125 10.88 7.24 29.80
C ILE A 125 11.53 5.87 30.03
N PRO A 126 10.78 4.76 29.91
CA PRO A 126 11.34 3.42 30.07
C PRO A 126 12.57 3.17 29.20
N GLU A 127 13.59 2.49 29.75
CA GLU A 127 14.80 2.15 28.98
C GLU A 127 14.47 1.27 27.77
N ASN A 128 13.44 0.44 27.86
CA ASN A 128 13.02 -0.48 26.79
C ASN A 128 12.00 0.14 25.80
N ILE A 129 11.85 1.46 25.78
CA ILE A 129 10.97 2.12 24.81
C ILE A 129 11.44 1.86 23.38
N MET A 130 10.50 1.46 22.52
CA MET A 130 10.73 1.15 21.11
C MET A 130 9.96 2.08 20.17
N HIS A 131 8.90 2.73 20.66
CA HIS A 131 8.08 3.62 19.85
C HIS A 131 7.48 4.76 20.67
N ILE A 132 7.57 5.98 20.14
CA ILE A 132 6.89 7.18 20.64
C ILE A 132 6.15 7.83 19.48
N GLY A 133 4.83 7.92 19.60
CA GLY A 133 3.91 8.44 18.60
C GLY A 133 3.94 9.96 18.44
N ASP A 134 3.30 10.42 17.35
CA ASP A 134 3.19 11.84 16.98
C ASP A 134 2.49 12.62 18.07
N GLY A 135 3.00 13.81 18.38
CA GLY A 135 2.35 14.73 19.30
C GLY A 135 2.10 14.17 20.69
N SER A 136 2.71 13.03 21.04
CA SER A 136 2.51 12.31 22.30
C SER A 136 2.69 13.20 23.52
N PHE A 137 3.50 14.25 23.41
CA PHE A 137 3.75 15.24 24.47
C PHE A 137 3.48 16.69 24.04
N TYR A 138 2.76 16.94 22.94
CA TYR A 138 2.42 18.31 22.52
C TYR A 138 1.64 19.05 23.61
N TYR A 139 2.02 20.32 23.81
CA TYR A 139 1.45 21.20 24.83
C TYR A 139 1.53 20.66 26.27
N SER A 140 2.35 19.65 26.53
CA SER A 140 2.70 19.25 27.89
C SER A 140 3.52 20.33 28.59
N GLY A 141 3.59 20.28 29.92
CA GLY A 141 4.48 21.14 30.70
C GLY A 141 5.96 20.99 30.30
N TYR A 142 6.35 19.78 29.90
CA TYR A 142 7.69 19.47 29.41
C TYR A 142 7.96 20.14 28.05
N TYR A 143 7.01 20.03 27.12
CA TYR A 143 7.10 20.65 25.79
C TYR A 143 7.09 22.18 25.87
N ASN A 144 6.24 22.76 26.72
CA ASN A 144 6.12 24.22 26.83
C ASN A 144 7.28 24.88 27.61
N ASN A 145 8.11 24.09 28.30
CA ASN A 145 9.26 24.61 29.02
C ASN A 145 10.43 24.87 28.06
N GLU A 146 10.66 26.15 27.74
CA GLU A 146 11.73 26.60 26.84
C GLU A 146 13.13 26.07 27.22
N SER A 147 13.39 25.80 28.51
CA SER A 147 14.70 25.28 28.95
C SER A 147 14.96 23.83 28.57
N ASN A 148 13.93 23.07 28.21
CA ASN A 148 14.05 21.69 27.71
C ASN A 148 14.46 21.65 26.23
N TRP A 149 14.29 22.75 25.50
CA TRP A 149 14.70 22.87 24.11
C TRP A 149 16.15 23.33 24.05
N VAL A 150 17.01 22.50 23.47
CA VAL A 150 18.42 22.80 23.27
C VAL A 150 18.69 22.86 21.79
N ASP A 151 19.12 24.02 21.30
CA ASP A 151 19.38 24.27 19.87
C ASP A 151 18.21 23.83 18.97
N GLY A 152 16.98 24.10 19.37
CA GLY A 152 15.78 23.75 18.59
C GLY A 152 15.40 22.26 18.63
N GLU A 153 15.99 21.47 19.53
CA GLU A 153 15.70 20.06 19.70
C GLU A 153 15.07 19.81 21.07
N LEU A 154 14.01 19.00 21.09
CA LEU A 154 13.40 18.50 22.32
C LEU A 154 13.75 17.03 22.48
N TYR A 155 14.52 16.73 23.52
CA TYR A 155 14.81 15.36 23.95
C TYR A 155 14.10 15.07 25.25
N ILE A 156 13.66 13.82 25.42
CA ILE A 156 13.46 13.25 26.76
C ILE A 156 14.44 12.10 26.89
N GLU A 157 15.38 12.25 27.81
CA GLU A 157 16.52 11.34 27.96
C GLU A 157 17.25 11.14 26.61
N ASN A 158 17.25 9.90 26.09
CA ASN A 158 17.88 9.52 24.82
C ASN A 158 16.89 9.42 23.65
N CYS A 159 15.68 9.97 23.80
CA CYS A 159 14.64 9.98 22.76
C CYS A 159 14.52 11.38 22.17
N LEU A 160 14.82 11.53 20.87
CA LEU A 160 14.56 12.76 20.13
C LEU A 160 13.06 12.83 19.82
N LEU A 161 12.37 13.81 20.42
CA LEU A 161 10.95 14.02 20.19
C LEU A 161 10.68 14.97 19.04
N TYR A 162 11.41 16.10 18.97
CA TYR A 162 11.19 17.13 17.96
C TYR A 162 12.48 17.86 17.59
N ALA A 163 12.58 18.25 16.31
CA ALA A 163 13.55 19.18 15.75
C ALA A 163 12.84 20.23 14.87
N VAL A 164 13.28 21.50 14.93
CA VAL A 164 12.59 22.65 14.30
C VAL A 164 13.30 23.26 13.09
N GLU A 165 12.59 24.17 12.40
CA GLU A 165 12.82 24.66 11.02
C GLU A 165 14.14 25.37 10.75
N ASP A 166 14.83 25.88 11.78
CA ASP A 166 16.02 26.70 11.59
C ASP A 166 17.29 25.89 11.28
N LYS A 167 17.21 24.56 11.34
CA LYS A 167 18.28 23.64 10.95
C LYS A 167 18.42 23.58 9.43
N LYS A 168 19.61 23.93 8.93
CA LYS A 168 19.91 23.96 7.49
C LYS A 168 21.18 23.18 7.19
N GLY A 169 21.22 22.52 6.03
CA GLY A 169 22.39 21.76 5.59
C GLY A 169 22.47 20.39 6.25
N THR A 170 23.66 20.04 6.77
CA THR A 170 23.90 18.77 7.46
C THR A 170 23.33 18.78 8.87
N TYR A 171 22.45 17.83 9.16
CA TYR A 171 21.92 17.56 10.48
C TYR A 171 22.51 16.26 11.02
N GLU A 172 23.25 16.35 12.12
CA GLU A 172 23.81 15.18 12.82
C GLU A 172 22.96 14.89 14.05
N ILE A 173 22.31 13.73 14.07
CA ILE A 173 21.60 13.27 15.26
C ILE A 173 22.62 13.03 16.37
N LYS A 174 22.34 13.61 17.53
CA LYS A 174 23.21 13.57 18.71
C LYS A 174 23.66 12.14 19.05
N PRO A 175 24.97 11.89 19.26
CA PRO A 175 25.43 10.59 19.76
C PRO A 175 24.80 10.25 21.11
N GLY A 176 24.38 9.00 21.29
CA GLY A 176 23.65 8.53 22.46
C GLY A 176 22.13 8.55 22.27
N THR A 177 21.60 9.18 21.21
CA THR A 177 20.19 9.06 20.83
C THR A 177 19.87 7.60 20.52
N LYS A 178 18.87 7.08 21.21
CA LYS A 178 18.35 5.71 21.08
C LYS A 178 17.14 5.66 20.15
N LEU A 179 16.23 6.61 20.27
CA LEU A 179 14.96 6.62 19.56
C LEU A 179 14.71 7.98 18.91
N ILE A 180 14.18 7.95 17.69
CA ILE A 180 13.64 9.12 16.98
C ILE A 180 12.13 8.93 16.89
N ALA A 181 11.38 9.84 17.52
CA ALA A 181 9.93 9.74 17.62
C ALA A 181 9.23 9.95 16.26
N SER A 182 7.98 9.51 16.17
CA SER A 182 7.16 9.70 14.98
C SER A 182 7.04 11.20 14.69
N PHE A 183 7.21 11.59 13.42
CA PHE A 183 7.16 12.99 13.00
C PHE A 183 8.15 13.95 13.70
N ALA A 184 9.24 13.45 14.30
CA ALA A 184 10.22 14.29 14.98
C ALA A 184 10.79 15.43 14.13
N PHE A 185 10.85 15.26 12.80
CA PHE A 185 11.32 16.27 11.85
C PHE A 185 10.19 16.90 11.02
N LEU A 186 8.93 16.87 11.49
CA LEU A 186 7.79 17.45 10.78
C LEU A 186 7.97 18.94 10.43
N PHE A 187 8.70 19.67 11.27
CA PHE A 187 9.00 21.07 11.03
C PHE A 187 10.47 21.26 10.61
N THR A 188 11.14 20.26 10.04
CA THR A 188 12.53 20.43 9.59
C THR A 188 12.60 20.30 8.08
N VAL A 189 12.33 21.41 7.38
CA VAL A 189 12.24 21.40 5.92
C VAL A 189 13.57 21.63 5.23
N GLU A 190 14.52 22.39 5.80
CA GLU A 190 15.71 22.87 5.08
C GLU A 190 16.98 22.00 5.23
N ILE A 191 16.89 20.81 5.84
CA ILE A 191 18.02 19.89 5.90
C ILE A 191 18.21 19.17 4.56
N ASN A 192 19.47 19.04 4.14
CA ASN A 192 19.82 18.32 2.90
C ASN A 192 20.62 17.04 3.16
N GLU A 193 21.35 16.97 4.27
CA GLU A 193 22.10 15.80 4.69
C GLU A 193 21.71 15.40 6.11
N LEU A 194 21.41 14.12 6.32
CA LEU A 194 21.13 13.54 7.64
C LEU A 194 22.22 12.52 8.02
N ILE A 195 22.73 12.61 9.26
CA ILE A 195 23.67 11.64 9.81
C ILE A 195 23.03 10.94 11.02
N ILE A 196 22.89 9.62 10.93
CA ILE A 196 22.37 8.76 12.00
C ILE A 196 23.54 8.10 12.73
N PRO A 197 23.73 8.33 14.05
CA PRO A 197 24.85 7.78 14.80
C PRO A 197 24.69 6.29 15.12
N GLU A 198 25.75 5.67 15.64
CA GLU A 198 25.76 4.23 15.98
C GLU A 198 24.74 3.83 17.05
N SER A 199 24.29 4.78 17.88
CA SER A 199 23.41 4.54 19.03
C SER A 199 21.93 4.42 18.70
N VAL A 200 21.49 4.86 17.51
CA VAL A 200 20.05 4.86 17.17
C VAL A 200 19.58 3.42 16.97
N GLU A 201 18.62 3.02 17.79
CA GLU A 201 18.00 1.69 17.81
C GLU A 201 16.62 1.69 17.14
N HIS A 202 15.90 2.82 17.23
CA HIS A 202 14.53 2.94 16.74
C HIS A 202 14.29 4.25 15.98
N ILE A 203 13.77 4.13 14.77
CA ILE A 203 13.23 5.22 13.95
C ILE A 203 11.72 4.96 13.84
N CYS A 204 10.92 5.82 14.45
CA CYS A 204 9.47 5.67 14.46
C CYS A 204 8.83 6.17 13.15
N ASP A 205 7.53 5.91 13.03
CA ASP A 205 6.78 6.13 11.80
C ASP A 205 6.84 7.59 11.34
N ASN A 206 7.12 7.82 10.06
CA ASN A 206 7.12 9.15 9.46
C ASN A 206 8.07 10.15 10.16
N ALA A 207 9.09 9.69 10.88
CA ALA A 207 10.05 10.55 11.60
C ALA A 207 10.62 11.68 10.72
N PHE A 208 10.78 11.43 9.41
CA PHE A 208 11.40 12.35 8.44
C PHE A 208 10.43 12.85 7.34
N PHE A 209 9.12 12.77 7.58
CA PHE A 209 8.09 13.01 6.56
C PHE A 209 8.18 14.37 5.84
N GLN A 210 8.58 15.44 6.53
CA GLN A 210 8.70 16.80 5.96
C GLN A 210 10.13 17.21 5.63
N CYS A 211 11.08 16.27 5.61
CA CYS A 211 12.45 16.54 5.19
C CYS A 211 12.54 16.64 3.65
N VAL A 212 11.78 17.58 3.07
CA VAL A 212 11.54 17.70 1.62
C VAL A 212 12.75 18.19 0.83
N TYR A 213 13.82 18.64 1.50
CA TYR A 213 15.10 18.99 0.86
C TYR A 213 16.18 17.93 1.04
N LEU A 214 15.88 16.82 1.74
CA LEU A 214 16.84 15.77 2.04
C LEU A 214 17.26 15.03 0.76
N ASP A 215 18.54 15.10 0.41
CA ASP A 215 19.14 14.41 -0.74
C ASP A 215 20.18 13.36 -0.32
N LYS A 216 20.70 13.46 0.90
CA LYS A 216 21.77 12.60 1.41
C LYS A 216 21.48 12.11 2.82
N ILE A 217 21.75 10.84 3.06
CA ILE A 217 21.61 10.21 4.35
C ILE A 217 22.78 9.26 4.58
N THR A 218 23.38 9.34 5.75
CA THR A 218 24.46 8.45 6.17
C THR A 218 24.11 7.83 7.52
N VAL A 219 24.12 6.51 7.58
CA VAL A 219 24.08 5.78 8.85
C VAL A 219 25.50 5.39 9.23
N ASP A 220 25.87 5.60 10.50
CA ASP A 220 27.15 5.13 11.02
C ASP A 220 27.32 3.63 10.76
N LYS A 221 28.47 3.24 10.21
CA LYS A 221 28.78 1.85 9.85
C LYS A 221 28.64 0.87 11.03
N ASN A 222 28.84 1.35 12.26
CA ASN A 222 28.75 0.58 13.49
C ASN A 222 27.32 0.48 14.03
N ASN A 223 26.36 1.24 13.50
CA ASN A 223 24.96 1.14 13.91
C ASN A 223 24.48 -0.31 13.76
N ALA A 224 23.93 -0.88 14.83
CA ALA A 224 23.55 -2.30 14.86
C ALA A 224 22.20 -2.59 14.18
N TYR A 225 21.39 -1.57 13.92
CA TYR A 225 19.97 -1.69 13.55
C TYR A 225 19.65 -1.17 12.16
N TYR A 226 20.44 -0.22 11.65
CA TYR A 226 20.23 0.42 10.36
C TYR A 226 21.52 0.44 9.53
N LEU A 227 21.35 0.68 8.24
CA LEU A 227 22.41 1.03 7.31
C LEU A 227 21.87 1.98 6.25
N SER A 228 22.76 2.76 5.65
CA SER A 228 22.50 3.45 4.39
C SER A 228 23.26 2.76 3.25
N ASP A 229 22.65 2.65 2.08
CA ASP A 229 23.33 2.20 0.87
C ASP A 229 24.12 3.34 0.19
N GLU A 230 24.77 3.04 -0.93
CA GLU A 230 25.50 4.00 -1.75
C GLU A 230 24.62 5.10 -2.37
N ASN A 231 23.30 4.88 -2.41
CA ASN A 231 22.31 5.81 -2.95
C ASN A 231 21.65 6.64 -1.83
N SER A 232 22.19 6.62 -0.62
CA SER A 232 21.66 7.36 0.54
C SER A 232 20.29 6.90 1.01
N ILE A 233 19.94 5.63 0.79
CA ILE A 233 18.65 5.05 1.21
C ILE A 233 18.86 4.26 2.49
N ILE A 234 17.99 4.48 3.49
CA ILE A 234 18.06 3.77 4.78
C ILE A 234 17.29 2.47 4.69
N PHE A 235 17.93 1.41 5.18
CA PHE A 235 17.30 0.12 5.46
C PHE A 235 17.51 -0.26 6.93
N ASN A 236 16.72 -1.21 7.42
CA ASN A 236 17.14 -1.98 8.59
C ASN A 236 18.44 -2.76 8.28
N LYS A 237 19.13 -3.23 9.32
CA LYS A 237 20.46 -3.83 9.18
C LYS A 237 20.47 -5.05 8.27
N GLU A 238 19.38 -5.82 8.28
CA GLU A 238 19.19 -7.02 7.47
C GLU A 238 18.82 -6.72 6.01
N LYS A 239 18.57 -5.45 5.64
CA LYS A 239 18.02 -5.03 4.35
C LYS A 239 16.70 -5.73 3.98
N THR A 240 15.86 -6.01 4.97
CA THR A 240 14.51 -6.58 4.79
C THR A 240 13.42 -5.51 4.84
N GLU A 241 13.73 -4.31 5.31
CA GLU A 241 12.83 -3.16 5.33
C GLU A 241 13.53 -1.93 4.76
N LEU A 242 12.90 -1.29 3.78
CA LEU A 242 13.29 0.04 3.31
C LEU A 242 12.60 1.08 4.21
N VAL A 243 13.41 1.86 4.93
CA VAL A 243 12.96 2.77 5.98
C VAL A 243 12.76 4.17 5.43
N LEU A 244 13.69 4.69 4.63
CA LEU A 244 13.61 6.03 4.07
C LEU A 244 14.39 6.18 2.77
N TYR A 245 13.72 6.75 1.78
CA TYR A 245 14.24 7.27 0.52
C TYR A 245 14.21 8.81 0.59
N PRO A 246 15.34 9.52 0.37
CA PRO A 246 15.38 10.97 0.45
C PRO A 246 14.47 11.65 -0.60
N ALA A 247 13.65 12.64 -0.19
CA ALA A 247 12.71 13.32 -1.08
C ALA A 247 13.38 14.00 -2.30
N LYS A 248 14.60 14.52 -2.12
CA LYS A 248 15.43 15.13 -3.18
C LYS A 248 16.46 14.19 -3.79
N ASN A 249 16.39 12.88 -3.52
CA ASN A 249 17.26 11.93 -4.21
C ASN A 249 17.14 12.14 -5.73
N PRO A 250 18.26 12.29 -6.46
CA PRO A 250 18.25 12.66 -7.88
C PRO A 250 17.84 11.53 -8.83
N GLN A 251 17.68 10.30 -8.34
CA GLN A 251 17.32 9.15 -9.17
C GLN A 251 15.90 9.28 -9.71
N THR A 252 15.76 9.02 -11.01
CA THR A 252 14.46 8.94 -11.70
C THR A 252 13.85 7.54 -11.66
N SER A 253 14.67 6.54 -11.37
CA SER A 253 14.24 5.16 -11.18
C SER A 253 15.02 4.51 -10.06
N TYR A 254 14.39 3.57 -9.36
CA TYR A 254 15.03 2.81 -8.29
C TYR A 254 14.59 1.35 -8.30
N ASP A 255 15.56 0.45 -8.27
CA ASP A 255 15.35 -0.99 -8.12
C ASP A 255 15.54 -1.35 -6.64
N ILE A 256 14.44 -1.63 -5.94
CA ILE A 256 14.51 -2.04 -4.54
C ILE A 256 15.17 -3.43 -4.48
N PRO A 257 16.15 -3.67 -3.58
CA PRO A 257 16.79 -4.99 -3.46
C PRO A 257 15.81 -6.13 -3.15
N GLU A 258 16.01 -7.30 -3.78
CA GLU A 258 15.19 -8.52 -3.58
C GLU A 258 15.11 -9.01 -2.11
N SER A 259 16.02 -8.59 -1.24
CA SER A 259 15.96 -8.91 0.19
C SER A 259 14.84 -8.18 0.93
N VAL A 260 14.34 -7.08 0.39
CA VAL A 260 13.34 -6.23 1.02
C VAL A 260 11.97 -6.89 0.95
N LYS A 261 11.31 -6.98 2.11
CA LYS A 261 9.96 -7.56 2.29
C LYS A 261 8.94 -6.50 2.70
N LYS A 262 9.41 -5.36 3.18
CA LYS A 262 8.59 -4.27 3.72
C LYS A 262 9.08 -2.91 3.22
N ILE A 263 8.16 -2.08 2.76
CA ILE A 263 8.37 -0.64 2.61
C ILE A 263 7.73 0.04 3.82
N GLY A 264 8.53 0.80 4.57
CA GLY A 264 8.11 1.49 5.79
C GLY A 264 7.10 2.61 5.54
N ASN A 265 6.52 3.11 6.63
CA ASN A 265 5.60 4.25 6.61
C ASN A 265 6.33 5.52 6.12
N GLY A 266 5.75 6.21 5.14
CA GLY A 266 6.33 7.42 4.56
C GLY A 266 7.66 7.21 3.83
N ALA A 267 8.07 5.97 3.55
CA ALA A 267 9.43 5.67 3.11
C ALA A 267 9.85 6.38 1.81
N PHE A 268 8.95 6.58 0.86
CA PHE A 268 9.15 7.35 -0.38
C PHE A 268 8.31 8.63 -0.41
N ALA A 269 7.81 9.11 0.73
CA ALA A 269 6.98 10.31 0.78
C ALA A 269 7.69 11.48 0.09
N LEU A 270 6.95 12.18 -0.78
CA LEU A 270 7.40 13.39 -1.47
C LEU A 270 8.63 13.17 -2.36
N ALA A 271 8.90 11.94 -2.83
CA ALA A 271 9.99 11.69 -3.78
C ALA A 271 9.77 12.46 -5.09
N GLU A 272 10.49 13.58 -5.26
CA GLU A 272 10.20 14.56 -6.30
C GLU A 272 10.75 14.20 -7.68
N ASN A 273 11.70 13.27 -7.77
CA ASN A 273 12.32 12.88 -9.04
C ASN A 273 11.92 11.48 -9.51
N LEU A 274 11.31 10.67 -8.65
CA LEU A 274 11.04 9.26 -8.91
C LEU A 274 9.90 9.11 -9.94
N ILE A 275 10.21 8.48 -11.07
CA ILE A 275 9.27 8.23 -12.18
C ILE A 275 8.84 6.77 -12.21
N GLU A 276 9.78 5.87 -11.96
CA GLU A 276 9.60 4.41 -12.04
C GLU A 276 10.23 3.74 -10.82
N ILE A 277 9.63 2.66 -10.35
CA ILE A 277 10.17 1.88 -9.24
C ILE A 277 9.95 0.39 -9.50
N SER A 278 11.00 -0.40 -9.31
CA SER A 278 10.92 -1.86 -9.33
C SER A 278 10.82 -2.39 -7.92
N LEU A 279 9.78 -3.17 -7.66
CA LEU A 279 9.49 -3.77 -6.35
C LEU A 279 9.97 -5.23 -6.32
N PRO A 280 10.50 -5.71 -5.18
CA PRO A 280 11.06 -7.04 -5.08
C PRO A 280 9.96 -8.09 -5.08
N SER A 281 10.26 -9.28 -5.63
CA SER A 281 9.26 -10.34 -5.82
C SER A 281 8.61 -10.85 -4.53
N GLU A 282 9.36 -10.82 -3.43
CA GLU A 282 8.94 -11.28 -2.09
C GLU A 282 8.41 -10.13 -1.20
N LEU A 283 8.07 -8.97 -1.77
CA LEU A 283 7.46 -7.87 -1.02
C LEU A 283 6.08 -8.29 -0.49
N THR A 284 5.85 -8.10 0.80
CA THR A 284 4.57 -8.43 1.44
C THR A 284 3.82 -7.21 1.99
N HIS A 285 4.50 -6.08 2.17
CA HIS A 285 3.95 -4.94 2.91
C HIS A 285 4.40 -3.59 2.34
N ILE A 286 3.42 -2.71 2.10
CA ILE A 286 3.60 -1.31 1.72
C ILE A 286 2.94 -0.43 2.78
N GLY A 287 3.74 0.35 3.52
CA GLY A 287 3.30 1.13 4.67
C GLY A 287 2.36 2.31 4.35
N ASN A 288 1.82 2.91 5.40
CA ASN A 288 1.01 4.12 5.33
C ASN A 288 1.80 5.28 4.72
N TRP A 289 1.17 6.04 3.83
CA TRP A 289 1.73 7.20 3.14
C TRP A 289 3.07 6.91 2.41
N SER A 290 3.37 5.65 2.10
CA SER A 290 4.70 5.25 1.63
C SER A 290 5.13 5.98 0.34
N PHE A 291 4.21 6.24 -0.59
CA PHE A 291 4.43 6.97 -1.84
C PHE A 291 3.59 8.26 -1.91
N ILE A 292 3.19 8.83 -0.77
CA ILE A 292 2.38 10.05 -0.77
C ILE A 292 3.10 11.16 -1.54
N TYR A 293 2.36 11.86 -2.41
CA TYR A 293 2.86 12.96 -3.23
C TYR A 293 4.14 12.63 -4.03
N CYS A 294 4.29 11.39 -4.49
CA CYS A 294 5.25 11.04 -5.55
C CYS A 294 4.74 11.56 -6.91
N HIS A 295 4.88 12.87 -7.16
CA HIS A 295 4.18 13.55 -8.26
C HIS A 295 4.52 13.04 -9.66
N TYR A 296 5.69 12.42 -9.85
CA TYR A 296 6.15 11.93 -11.15
C TYR A 296 6.04 10.42 -11.32
N LEU A 297 5.65 9.67 -10.28
CA LEU A 297 5.50 8.21 -10.36
C LEU A 297 4.35 7.88 -11.32
N ARG A 298 4.67 7.31 -12.48
CA ARG A 298 3.70 7.08 -13.58
C ARG A 298 3.03 5.73 -13.54
N SER A 299 3.79 4.72 -13.12
CA SER A 299 3.36 3.34 -13.04
C SER A 299 4.15 2.64 -11.94
N ILE A 300 3.47 1.73 -11.24
CA ILE A 300 4.07 0.87 -10.26
C ILE A 300 3.41 -0.51 -10.36
N ASN A 301 4.24 -1.55 -10.39
CA ASN A 301 3.78 -2.93 -10.45
C ASN A 301 3.88 -3.52 -9.05
N ILE A 302 2.75 -3.81 -8.41
CA ILE A 302 2.71 -4.34 -7.05
C ILE A 302 2.87 -5.86 -7.07
N PRO A 303 3.83 -6.43 -6.31
CA PRO A 303 4.01 -7.87 -6.17
C PRO A 303 2.76 -8.61 -5.68
N ALA A 304 2.44 -9.80 -6.21
CA ALA A 304 1.28 -10.60 -5.77
C ALA A 304 1.40 -11.06 -4.32
N GLY A 305 2.64 -11.12 -3.79
CA GLY A 305 2.89 -11.39 -2.38
C GLY A 305 2.45 -10.27 -1.44
N VAL A 306 2.11 -9.07 -1.96
CA VAL A 306 1.68 -7.93 -1.13
C VAL A 306 0.30 -8.19 -0.58
N THR A 307 0.22 -8.30 0.75
CA THR A 307 -1.03 -8.51 1.49
C THR A 307 -1.48 -7.26 2.24
N TYR A 308 -0.71 -6.17 2.18
CA TYR A 308 -1.04 -4.91 2.83
C TYR A 308 -0.55 -3.70 2.05
N ILE A 309 -1.46 -2.75 1.80
CA ILE A 309 -1.19 -1.41 1.28
C ILE A 309 -1.82 -0.42 2.27
N GLY A 310 -0.99 0.43 2.86
CA GLY A 310 -1.39 1.33 3.94
C GLY A 310 -2.32 2.48 3.53
N GLU A 311 -2.85 3.17 4.56
CA GLU A 311 -3.62 4.41 4.42
C GLU A 311 -2.81 5.44 3.63
N GLY A 312 -3.44 6.05 2.62
CA GLY A 312 -2.82 7.11 1.83
C GLY A 312 -1.55 6.71 1.06
N ALA A 313 -1.27 5.41 0.89
CA ALA A 313 -0.01 4.93 0.32
C ALA A 313 0.36 5.60 -1.02
N PHE A 314 -0.61 5.88 -1.91
CA PHE A 314 -0.39 6.54 -3.20
C PHE A 314 -1.10 7.90 -3.30
N MET A 315 -1.54 8.47 -2.18
CA MET A 315 -2.26 9.75 -2.18
C MET A 315 -1.43 10.84 -2.87
N GLY A 316 -2.03 11.58 -3.82
CA GLY A 316 -1.36 12.65 -4.55
C GLY A 316 -0.33 12.22 -5.59
N CYS A 317 -0.30 10.93 -5.99
CA CYS A 317 0.48 10.47 -7.14
C CYS A 317 -0.18 10.94 -8.45
N VAL A 318 -0.07 12.23 -8.75
CA VAL A 318 -0.81 12.88 -9.84
C VAL A 318 -0.44 12.39 -11.25
N ALA A 319 0.71 11.73 -11.42
CA ALA A 319 1.13 11.14 -12.70
C ALA A 319 0.75 9.67 -12.87
N LEU A 320 0.22 9.01 -11.82
CA LEU A 320 -0.12 7.59 -11.84
C LEU A 320 -1.32 7.36 -12.75
N GLU A 321 -1.13 6.68 -13.89
CA GLU A 321 -2.17 6.56 -14.91
C GLU A 321 -3.01 5.28 -14.79
N ASN A 322 -2.40 4.17 -14.38
CA ASN A 322 -3.08 2.89 -14.24
C ASN A 322 -2.57 2.18 -13.01
N PHE A 323 -3.46 1.45 -12.33
CA PHE A 323 -3.09 0.67 -11.16
C PHE A 323 -3.83 -0.67 -11.14
N VAL A 324 -3.12 -1.73 -10.75
CA VAL A 324 -3.68 -3.06 -10.52
C VAL A 324 -3.57 -3.36 -9.04
N VAL A 325 -4.71 -3.49 -8.37
CA VAL A 325 -4.76 -3.93 -6.97
C VAL A 325 -4.47 -5.43 -6.94
N PRO A 326 -3.47 -5.90 -6.18
CA PRO A 326 -3.11 -7.32 -6.19
C PRO A 326 -4.17 -8.17 -5.47
N TYR A 327 -4.35 -9.41 -5.90
CA TYR A 327 -5.32 -10.37 -5.33
C TYR A 327 -5.12 -10.66 -3.84
N GLY A 328 -3.94 -10.40 -3.28
CA GLY A 328 -3.66 -10.55 -1.86
C GLY A 328 -4.37 -9.53 -0.95
N ILE A 329 -5.03 -8.51 -1.52
CA ILE A 329 -5.64 -7.40 -0.80
C ILE A 329 -7.16 -7.61 -0.67
N THR A 330 -7.69 -7.31 0.51
CA THR A 330 -9.12 -7.41 0.82
C THR A 330 -9.80 -6.06 1.07
N GLU A 331 -9.02 -4.99 1.22
CA GLU A 331 -9.48 -3.64 1.51
C GLU A 331 -8.64 -2.62 0.73
N ILE A 332 -9.30 -1.66 0.08
CA ILE A 332 -8.65 -0.42 -0.37
C ILE A 332 -8.79 0.60 0.75
N GLY A 333 -7.70 0.87 1.46
CA GLY A 333 -7.69 1.70 2.66
C GLY A 333 -8.09 3.15 2.43
N LYS A 334 -8.31 3.86 3.55
CA LYS A 334 -8.58 5.29 3.58
C LYS A 334 -7.51 6.06 2.77
N TYR A 335 -7.94 7.03 1.97
CA TYR A 335 -7.08 7.87 1.14
C TYR A 335 -6.13 7.17 0.14
N THR A 336 -6.14 5.84 -0.03
CA THR A 336 -5.06 5.11 -0.73
C THR A 336 -4.69 5.72 -2.08
N PHE A 337 -5.67 6.12 -2.90
CA PHE A 337 -5.46 6.80 -4.19
C PHE A 337 -6.08 8.20 -4.26
N ALA A 338 -6.31 8.85 -3.11
CA ALA A 338 -6.86 10.20 -3.07
C ALA A 338 -5.96 11.17 -3.87
N PHE A 339 -6.57 11.99 -4.72
CA PHE A 339 -5.89 12.98 -5.55
C PHE A 339 -4.89 12.40 -6.59
N CYS A 340 -5.07 11.14 -7.00
CA CYS A 340 -4.37 10.57 -8.16
C CYS A 340 -5.00 11.06 -9.46
N TYR A 341 -4.79 12.34 -9.77
CA TYR A 341 -5.49 13.03 -10.87
C TYR A 341 -5.17 12.51 -12.28
N GLY A 342 -4.02 11.86 -12.47
CA GLY A 342 -3.66 11.20 -13.72
C GLY A 342 -4.33 9.85 -13.97
N MET A 343 -5.05 9.30 -12.98
CA MET A 343 -5.62 7.96 -13.05
C MET A 343 -6.63 7.86 -14.21
N LYS A 344 -6.41 6.92 -15.12
CA LYS A 344 -7.27 6.61 -16.27
C LYS A 344 -8.06 5.34 -16.04
N SER A 345 -7.42 4.32 -15.47
CA SER A 345 -8.09 3.07 -15.11
C SER A 345 -7.52 2.44 -13.85
N ILE A 346 -8.35 1.70 -13.13
CA ILE A 346 -7.93 0.87 -12.00
C ILE A 346 -8.55 -0.52 -12.12
N THR A 347 -7.74 -1.52 -11.83
CA THR A 347 -8.16 -2.92 -11.82
C THR A 347 -8.28 -3.40 -10.37
N ILE A 348 -9.44 -3.93 -10.01
CA ILE A 348 -9.84 -4.29 -8.65
C ILE A 348 -10.23 -5.78 -8.63
N PRO A 349 -9.57 -6.63 -7.82
CA PRO A 349 -9.92 -8.04 -7.71
C PRO A 349 -11.20 -8.24 -6.88
N ASP A 350 -11.83 -9.39 -7.06
CA ASP A 350 -13.03 -9.85 -6.34
C ASP A 350 -12.77 -10.17 -4.85
N THR A 351 -11.50 -10.17 -4.45
CA THR A 351 -11.08 -10.28 -3.05
C THR A 351 -11.38 -9.01 -2.25
N ILE A 352 -11.62 -7.87 -2.91
CA ILE A 352 -11.94 -6.60 -2.24
C ILE A 352 -13.36 -6.64 -1.67
N THR A 353 -13.44 -6.39 -0.36
CA THR A 353 -14.68 -6.39 0.41
C THR A 353 -15.04 -5.00 0.95
N SER A 354 -14.06 -4.09 1.01
CA SER A 354 -14.25 -2.72 1.49
C SER A 354 -13.38 -1.69 0.75
N ILE A 355 -13.92 -0.48 0.61
CA ILE A 355 -13.24 0.72 0.10
C ILE A 355 -13.43 1.84 1.12
N GLY A 356 -12.33 2.29 1.73
CA GLY A 356 -12.32 3.26 2.82
C GLY A 356 -12.72 4.68 2.41
N VAL A 357 -12.78 5.57 3.40
CA VAL A 357 -13.15 6.99 3.20
C VAL A 357 -12.17 7.65 2.23
N GLN A 358 -12.71 8.32 1.20
CA GLN A 358 -11.92 9.05 0.19
C GLN A 358 -10.78 8.21 -0.44
N ALA A 359 -10.90 6.89 -0.49
CA ALA A 359 -9.87 6.01 -1.06
C ALA A 359 -9.68 6.28 -2.56
N MET A 360 -10.77 6.55 -3.27
CA MET A 360 -10.82 6.75 -4.72
C MET A 360 -11.37 8.15 -5.04
N VAL A 361 -10.46 9.12 -5.12
CA VAL A 361 -10.74 10.51 -5.48
C VAL A 361 -9.77 10.92 -6.59
N PHE A 362 -10.27 10.91 -7.82
CA PHE A 362 -9.59 11.23 -9.07
C PHE A 362 -10.19 12.49 -9.71
N GLU A 363 -9.69 12.86 -10.89
CA GLU A 363 -10.29 13.93 -11.72
C GLU A 363 -11.65 13.52 -12.29
N GLU A 364 -12.45 14.51 -12.70
CA GLU A 364 -13.77 14.29 -13.32
C GLU A 364 -13.71 13.46 -14.62
N THR A 365 -12.54 13.36 -15.26
CA THR A 365 -12.36 12.59 -16.49
C THR A 365 -12.04 11.11 -16.25
N PHE A 366 -11.99 10.65 -15.00
CA PHE A 366 -11.77 9.23 -14.68
C PHE A 366 -12.86 8.35 -15.32
N GLY A 367 -12.43 7.32 -16.05
CA GLY A 367 -13.27 6.61 -17.00
C GLY A 367 -13.65 5.19 -16.61
N ASP A 368 -12.67 4.35 -16.29
CA ASP A 368 -12.88 2.89 -16.27
C ASP A 368 -12.38 2.22 -14.98
N VAL A 369 -13.24 1.39 -14.40
CA VAL A 369 -12.90 0.43 -13.33
C VAL A 369 -13.07 -0.98 -13.89
N TYR A 370 -12.04 -1.81 -13.79
CA TYR A 370 -12.09 -3.22 -14.17
C TYR A 370 -12.16 -4.08 -12.92
N TYR A 371 -13.33 -4.67 -12.65
CA TYR A 371 -13.57 -5.53 -11.48
C TYR A 371 -13.63 -7.01 -11.89
N SER A 372 -12.90 -7.92 -11.23
CA SER A 372 -12.96 -9.35 -11.61
C SER A 372 -14.23 -10.06 -11.20
N GLY A 373 -14.91 -9.58 -10.16
CA GLY A 373 -16.16 -10.19 -9.72
C GLY A 373 -17.34 -9.80 -10.61
N THR A 374 -18.47 -10.38 -10.27
CA THR A 374 -19.78 -10.07 -10.82
C THR A 374 -20.28 -8.69 -10.35
N GLU A 375 -21.33 -8.18 -11.01
CA GLU A 375 -22.01 -6.97 -10.58
C GLU A 375 -22.63 -7.10 -9.17
N ASP A 376 -23.12 -8.29 -8.82
CA ASP A 376 -23.67 -8.56 -7.49
C ASP A 376 -22.59 -8.50 -6.40
N GLU A 377 -21.39 -9.03 -6.68
CA GLU A 377 -20.24 -8.95 -5.77
C GLU A 377 -19.74 -7.51 -5.62
N TRP A 378 -19.68 -6.73 -6.70
CA TRP A 378 -19.34 -5.31 -6.65
C TRP A 378 -20.31 -4.53 -5.77
N ASN A 379 -21.62 -4.74 -5.95
CA ASN A 379 -22.66 -4.08 -5.16
C ASN A 379 -22.67 -4.49 -3.68
N ALA A 380 -22.00 -5.59 -3.33
CA ALA A 380 -21.83 -6.06 -1.96
C ALA A 380 -20.60 -5.45 -1.26
N ILE A 381 -19.69 -4.79 -1.99
CA ILE A 381 -18.53 -4.11 -1.42
C ILE A 381 -19.00 -2.97 -0.50
N PHE A 382 -18.46 -2.91 0.71
CA PHE A 382 -18.68 -1.76 1.59
C PHE A 382 -17.86 -0.56 1.09
N VAL A 383 -18.52 0.42 0.48
CA VAL A 383 -17.88 1.68 0.06
C VAL A 383 -18.21 2.78 1.06
N ASP A 384 -17.20 3.29 1.74
CA ASP A 384 -17.35 4.39 2.69
C ASP A 384 -17.48 5.75 1.95
N LYS A 385 -17.67 6.82 2.72
CA LYS A 385 -18.00 8.16 2.24
C LYS A 385 -16.93 8.74 1.31
N TYR A 386 -17.40 9.62 0.42
CA TYR A 386 -16.57 10.52 -0.39
C TYR A 386 -15.65 9.84 -1.42
N ASN A 387 -16.03 8.67 -1.93
CA ASN A 387 -15.41 8.02 -3.10
C ASN A 387 -16.03 8.53 -4.42
N VAL A 388 -16.03 9.85 -4.60
CA VAL A 388 -16.79 10.56 -5.66
C VAL A 388 -16.44 10.12 -7.09
N SER A 389 -15.27 9.53 -7.31
CA SER A 389 -14.88 9.05 -8.63
C SER A 389 -15.58 7.77 -9.05
N LEU A 390 -16.13 7.00 -8.10
CA LEU A 390 -16.94 5.84 -8.42
C LEU A 390 -18.33 6.22 -8.95
N ASP A 391 -18.84 7.42 -8.63
CA ASP A 391 -20.17 7.88 -9.05
C ASP A 391 -20.28 8.04 -10.58
N ASN A 392 -19.16 8.30 -11.27
CA ASN A 392 -19.11 8.54 -12.72
C ASN A 392 -18.31 7.48 -13.48
N ALA A 393 -17.73 6.48 -12.79
CA ALA A 393 -16.91 5.47 -13.41
C ALA A 393 -17.74 4.47 -14.22
N THR A 394 -17.21 4.05 -15.38
CA THR A 394 -17.71 2.87 -16.09
C THR A 394 -17.09 1.63 -15.45
N ILE A 395 -17.93 0.80 -14.82
CA ILE A 395 -17.46 -0.43 -14.19
C ILE A 395 -17.65 -1.59 -15.17
N HIS A 396 -16.56 -2.29 -15.46
CA HIS A 396 -16.54 -3.52 -16.23
C HIS A 396 -16.44 -4.70 -15.27
N TYR A 397 -17.41 -5.60 -15.29
CA TYR A 397 -17.48 -6.78 -14.42
C TYR A 397 -16.96 -8.04 -15.11
N ASN A 398 -16.65 -9.07 -14.33
CA ASN A 398 -16.09 -10.34 -14.79
C ASN A 398 -14.81 -10.13 -15.63
N THR A 399 -14.05 -9.10 -15.27
CA THR A 399 -12.80 -8.78 -15.96
C THR A 399 -11.72 -9.74 -15.47
N VAL A 400 -10.84 -10.17 -16.37
CA VAL A 400 -9.71 -10.97 -15.92
C VAL A 400 -8.70 -10.01 -15.31
N VAL A 401 -8.57 -9.99 -13.97
CA VAL A 401 -7.42 -9.36 -13.32
C VAL A 401 -6.23 -10.27 -13.58
N VAL A 402 -5.33 -9.83 -14.46
CA VAL A 402 -4.12 -10.58 -14.81
C VAL A 402 -3.03 -10.08 -13.87
N ASP A 403 -2.97 -10.63 -12.65
CA ASP A 403 -1.81 -10.46 -11.76
C ASP A 403 -0.65 -11.30 -12.31
N TYR A 404 0.02 -10.85 -13.39
CA TYR A 404 1.18 -11.56 -13.91
C TYR A 404 2.45 -10.70 -13.91
N PHE A 405 3.34 -11.12 -13.00
CA PHE A 405 4.79 -11.02 -13.09
C PHE A 405 5.24 -11.67 -14.38
N PHE A 406 5.57 -10.87 -15.38
CA PHE A 406 6.55 -11.29 -16.38
C PHE A 406 7.92 -11.02 -15.76
N ASN A 407 8.40 -11.96 -14.96
CA ASN A 407 9.80 -12.03 -14.61
C ASN A 407 10.61 -12.08 -15.92
N GLU A 408 11.79 -11.46 -15.92
CA GLU A 408 12.69 -11.25 -17.07
C GLU A 408 13.14 -12.55 -17.80
N ASN A 409 12.62 -13.71 -17.39
CA ASN A 409 12.88 -15.04 -17.94
C ASN A 409 11.75 -15.63 -18.80
N THR A 410 10.64 -14.91 -19.03
CA THR A 410 9.61 -15.35 -19.99
C THR A 410 10.10 -15.13 -21.43
N GLN A 411 10.95 -16.04 -21.91
CA GLN A 411 11.35 -16.06 -23.32
C GLN A 411 10.18 -16.54 -24.18
N ILE A 412 9.63 -15.63 -24.99
CA ILE A 412 8.95 -15.99 -26.24
C ILE A 412 10.03 -16.62 -27.14
N ILE A 413 10.07 -17.95 -27.24
CA ILE A 413 10.95 -18.59 -28.23
C ILE A 413 10.32 -18.37 -29.60
N GLU A 414 10.94 -17.49 -30.38
CA GLU A 414 10.64 -17.33 -31.80
C GLU A 414 10.86 -18.67 -32.53
N THR A 415 9.79 -19.35 -32.92
CA THR A 415 9.91 -20.32 -34.02
C THR A 415 10.31 -19.55 -35.29
N PRO A 416 11.16 -20.11 -36.17
CA PRO A 416 11.62 -19.40 -37.36
C PRO A 416 10.46 -18.84 -38.18
N LEU A 417 10.59 -17.56 -38.58
CA LEU A 417 9.60 -16.73 -39.29
C LEU A 417 8.94 -17.42 -40.50
N SER A 418 9.60 -18.41 -41.10
CA SER A 418 9.05 -19.24 -42.18
C SER A 418 9.70 -20.62 -42.23
N THR A 419 8.90 -21.66 -42.52
CA THR A 419 9.38 -23.03 -42.74
C THR A 419 8.96 -23.50 -44.15
N THR A 420 9.93 -24.00 -44.92
CA THR A 420 9.68 -24.57 -46.26
C THR A 420 9.44 -26.07 -46.16
N ILE A 421 8.34 -26.56 -46.73
CA ILE A 421 7.95 -27.97 -46.67
C ILE A 421 7.62 -28.50 -48.06
N ASN A 422 7.71 -29.82 -48.26
CA ASN A 422 7.36 -30.42 -49.55
C ASN A 422 5.84 -30.56 -49.69
N TYR A 423 5.34 -30.50 -50.92
CA TYR A 423 3.92 -30.71 -51.20
C TYR A 423 3.46 -32.09 -50.69
N GLY A 424 2.40 -32.10 -49.90
CA GLY A 424 1.83 -33.32 -49.29
C GLY A 424 2.57 -33.82 -48.05
N GLU A 425 3.58 -33.09 -47.55
CA GLU A 425 4.26 -33.40 -46.30
C GLU A 425 3.42 -33.01 -45.09
N THR A 426 3.38 -33.91 -44.09
CA THR A 426 2.75 -33.66 -42.80
C THR A 426 3.79 -33.18 -41.81
N ILE A 427 3.50 -32.10 -41.09
CA ILE A 427 4.39 -31.55 -40.05
C ILE A 427 3.65 -31.36 -38.74
N THR A 428 4.39 -31.41 -37.63
CA THR A 428 3.88 -31.07 -36.29
C THR A 428 4.46 -29.74 -35.85
N LEU A 429 3.59 -28.80 -35.49
CA LEU A 429 3.95 -27.49 -34.98
C LEU A 429 3.74 -27.42 -33.47
N ASN A 430 4.62 -26.70 -32.77
CA ASN A 430 4.53 -26.44 -31.33
C ASN A 430 4.37 -24.93 -31.12
N CYS A 431 3.39 -24.51 -30.32
CA CYS A 431 3.14 -23.09 -30.05
C CYS A 431 4.20 -22.42 -29.16
N GLY A 432 5.11 -23.19 -28.54
CA GLY A 432 6.18 -22.69 -27.68
C GLY A 432 5.71 -22.22 -26.29
N ILE A 433 4.40 -22.29 -26.02
CA ILE A 433 3.80 -21.89 -24.75
C ILE A 433 4.11 -22.94 -23.68
N LYS A 434 4.60 -22.48 -22.52
CA LYS A 434 4.88 -23.31 -21.34
C LYS A 434 4.03 -22.81 -20.17
N ASN A 435 3.68 -23.73 -19.26
CA ASN A 435 2.94 -23.44 -18.02
C ASN A 435 1.54 -22.83 -18.27
N LEU A 436 0.78 -23.41 -19.20
CA LEU A 436 -0.61 -23.02 -19.46
C LEU A 436 -1.48 -23.35 -18.23
N PRO A 437 -2.23 -22.39 -17.65
CA PRO A 437 -3.07 -22.63 -16.48
C PRO A 437 -4.19 -23.65 -16.75
N GLU A 438 -4.65 -24.34 -15.70
CA GLU A 438 -5.78 -25.26 -15.80
C GLU A 438 -7.05 -24.49 -16.23
N GLY A 439 -7.82 -25.06 -17.16
CA GLY A 439 -8.99 -24.41 -17.78
C GLY A 439 -8.66 -23.61 -19.06
N TYR A 440 -7.43 -23.13 -19.23
CA TYR A 440 -7.01 -22.41 -20.43
C TYR A 440 -6.63 -23.39 -21.54
N ARG A 441 -6.89 -23.01 -22.80
CA ARG A 441 -6.54 -23.84 -23.94
C ARG A 441 -5.98 -23.03 -25.10
N VAL A 442 -5.09 -23.64 -25.86
CA VAL A 442 -4.57 -23.07 -27.11
C VAL A 442 -5.51 -23.44 -28.25
N VAL A 443 -5.89 -22.43 -29.04
CA VAL A 443 -6.69 -22.59 -30.26
C VAL A 443 -5.86 -22.28 -31.50
N TRP A 444 -6.06 -23.08 -32.53
CA TRP A 444 -5.32 -22.99 -33.78
C TRP A 444 -6.22 -22.52 -34.92
N GLY A 445 -5.71 -21.60 -35.73
CA GLY A 445 -6.39 -21.02 -36.88
C GLY A 445 -5.51 -21.01 -38.13
N LEU A 446 -6.16 -20.88 -39.29
CA LEU A 446 -5.54 -20.89 -40.61
C LEU A 446 -5.96 -19.67 -41.41
N GLU A 447 -5.01 -19.07 -42.13
CA GLU A 447 -5.26 -18.08 -43.17
C GLU A 447 -4.58 -18.55 -44.48
N GLY A 448 -5.37 -18.86 -45.51
CA GLY A 448 -4.88 -19.31 -46.82
C GLY A 448 -5.72 -20.42 -47.47
N ASN A 449 -5.23 -20.98 -48.59
CA ASN A 449 -5.91 -22.07 -49.31
C ASN A 449 -5.88 -23.39 -48.50
N VAL A 450 -7.00 -24.11 -48.59
CA VAL A 450 -7.46 -25.14 -47.65
C VAL A 450 -6.40 -26.18 -47.27
N VAL A 451 -6.06 -26.20 -45.98
CA VAL A 451 -5.27 -27.22 -45.28
C VAL A 451 -6.10 -27.72 -44.10
N LYS A 452 -6.02 -29.03 -43.79
CA LYS A 452 -6.61 -29.57 -42.56
C LYS A 452 -5.56 -29.60 -41.45
N ILE A 453 -5.87 -28.93 -40.34
CA ILE A 453 -5.12 -29.00 -39.09
C ILE A 453 -5.81 -29.93 -38.10
N ASN A 454 -5.02 -30.67 -37.34
CA ASN A 454 -5.49 -31.50 -36.24
C ASN A 454 -4.70 -31.14 -34.97
N PRO A 455 -5.20 -30.20 -34.15
CA PRO A 455 -4.63 -29.92 -32.84
C PRO A 455 -4.64 -31.18 -31.95
N THR A 456 -3.60 -31.37 -31.14
CA THR A 456 -3.61 -32.41 -30.10
C THR A 456 -4.69 -32.10 -29.05
N PHE A 457 -5.11 -33.13 -28.31
CA PHE A 457 -6.11 -32.98 -27.24
C PHE A 457 -5.74 -31.88 -26.22
N GLU A 458 -4.46 -31.75 -25.90
CA GLU A 458 -3.93 -30.71 -24.99
C GLU A 458 -3.74 -29.33 -25.65
N GLY A 459 -3.95 -29.22 -26.96
CA GLY A 459 -3.87 -27.95 -27.71
C GLY A 459 -2.46 -27.38 -27.92
N LEU A 460 -1.42 -27.87 -27.23
CA LEU A 460 -0.07 -27.30 -27.30
C LEU A 460 0.68 -27.59 -28.62
N THR A 461 0.28 -28.63 -29.35
CA THR A 461 0.81 -28.96 -30.67
C THR A 461 -0.29 -29.16 -31.69
N CYS A 462 0.06 -29.00 -32.97
CA CYS A 462 -0.89 -29.08 -34.08
C CYS A 462 -0.26 -29.80 -35.27
N GLU A 463 -0.92 -30.86 -35.74
CA GLU A 463 -0.52 -31.57 -36.95
C GLU A 463 -1.14 -30.89 -38.17
N VAL A 464 -0.31 -30.60 -39.17
CA VAL A 464 -0.71 -30.03 -40.45
C VAL A 464 -0.66 -31.14 -41.49
N THR A 465 -1.81 -31.58 -41.96
CA THR A 465 -1.89 -32.85 -42.72
C THR A 465 -1.40 -32.73 -44.17
N SER A 466 -1.46 -31.54 -44.77
CA SER A 466 -0.90 -31.25 -46.11
C SER A 466 -1.03 -29.76 -46.44
N VAL A 467 0.03 -29.09 -46.92
CA VAL A 467 -0.07 -27.70 -47.42
C VAL A 467 -0.25 -27.71 -48.94
N GLY A 468 -1.28 -27.04 -49.44
CA GLY A 468 -1.53 -26.87 -50.88
C GLY A 468 -0.51 -25.95 -51.55
N ASP A 469 -0.64 -25.73 -52.86
CA ASP A 469 0.26 -24.81 -53.57
C ASP A 469 0.11 -23.37 -53.06
N GLY A 470 1.24 -22.77 -52.71
CA GLY A 470 1.33 -21.39 -52.24
C GLY A 470 1.78 -21.26 -50.79
N GLU A 471 1.38 -20.16 -50.18
CA GLU A 471 1.76 -19.77 -48.82
C GLU A 471 0.55 -19.92 -47.90
N VAL A 472 0.77 -20.51 -46.72
CA VAL A 472 -0.25 -20.66 -45.67
C VAL A 472 0.31 -20.10 -44.38
N VAL A 473 -0.48 -19.29 -43.68
CA VAL A 473 -0.12 -18.79 -42.35
C VAL A 473 -0.96 -19.54 -41.31
N ILE A 474 -0.27 -20.12 -40.33
CA ILE A 474 -0.89 -20.81 -39.20
C ILE A 474 -0.71 -19.92 -37.97
N LYS A 475 -1.78 -19.75 -37.20
CA LYS A 475 -1.79 -18.97 -35.96
C LYS A 475 -2.24 -19.83 -34.78
N ALA A 476 -1.59 -19.65 -33.64
CA ALA A 476 -2.02 -20.17 -32.35
C ALA A 476 -2.36 -18.99 -31.43
N GLY A 477 -3.48 -19.07 -30.73
CA GLY A 477 -3.89 -18.10 -29.72
C GLY A 477 -4.28 -18.78 -28.42
N VAL A 478 -4.10 -18.09 -27.30
CA VAL A 478 -4.56 -18.58 -25.99
C VAL A 478 -5.99 -18.11 -25.75
N ILE A 479 -6.85 -19.04 -25.33
CA ILE A 479 -8.19 -18.71 -24.84
C ILE A 479 -8.37 -19.24 -23.42
N ASP A 480 -9.22 -18.55 -22.66
CA ASP A 480 -9.62 -18.98 -21.32
C ASP A 480 -10.62 -20.16 -21.36
N GLU A 481 -11.03 -20.61 -20.17
CA GLU A 481 -12.02 -21.69 -19.98
C GLU A 481 -13.40 -21.39 -20.58
N ASN A 482 -13.72 -20.10 -20.76
CA ASN A 482 -14.96 -19.60 -21.33
C ASN A 482 -14.87 -19.37 -22.85
N GLY A 483 -13.67 -19.50 -23.43
CA GLY A 483 -13.41 -19.35 -24.86
C GLY A 483 -13.00 -17.95 -25.31
N ASN A 484 -12.67 -17.04 -24.40
CA ASN A 484 -12.28 -15.66 -24.74
C ASN A 484 -10.77 -15.55 -25.04
N PRO A 485 -10.35 -14.75 -26.04
CA PRO A 485 -8.94 -14.54 -26.35
C PRO A 485 -8.17 -13.81 -25.25
N VAL A 486 -7.00 -14.35 -24.90
CA VAL A 486 -6.11 -13.80 -23.86
C VAL A 486 -5.12 -12.78 -24.44
N ARG A 487 -4.83 -11.71 -23.69
CA ARG A 487 -3.91 -10.63 -24.07
C ARG A 487 -2.70 -10.55 -23.13
N ASP A 488 -1.59 -10.04 -23.63
CA ASP A 488 -0.40 -9.68 -22.86
C ASP A 488 -0.57 -8.30 -22.19
N ASN A 489 0.43 -7.93 -21.39
CA ASN A 489 0.42 -6.68 -20.61
C ASN A 489 0.47 -5.40 -21.48
N ASN A 490 0.71 -5.52 -22.78
CA ASN A 490 0.65 -4.41 -23.73
C ASN A 490 -0.72 -4.36 -24.45
N GLY A 491 -1.67 -5.20 -24.05
CA GLY A 491 -2.98 -5.34 -24.68
C GLY A 491 -2.94 -6.09 -26.02
N ASN A 492 -1.81 -6.68 -26.41
CA ASN A 492 -1.72 -7.49 -27.62
C ASN A 492 -2.26 -8.89 -27.34
N TYR A 493 -2.92 -9.52 -28.31
CA TYR A 493 -3.32 -10.91 -28.15
C TYR A 493 -2.07 -11.80 -27.98
N ILE A 494 -2.13 -12.77 -27.07
CA ILE A 494 -1.09 -13.78 -26.94
C ILE A 494 -1.24 -14.73 -28.12
N VAL A 495 -0.55 -14.41 -29.20
CA VAL A 495 -0.58 -15.16 -30.46
C VAL A 495 0.80 -15.51 -30.94
N ALA A 496 0.96 -16.75 -31.42
CA ALA A 496 2.11 -17.18 -32.20
C ALA A 496 1.67 -17.38 -33.65
N SER A 497 2.53 -17.06 -34.61
CA SER A 497 2.24 -17.30 -36.02
C SER A 497 3.45 -17.85 -36.76
N GLN A 498 3.19 -18.76 -37.70
CA GLN A 498 4.22 -19.31 -38.57
C GLN A 498 3.74 -19.39 -40.01
N LYS A 499 4.60 -18.92 -40.93
CA LYS A 499 4.37 -19.03 -42.37
C LYS A 499 4.94 -20.34 -42.90
N LEU A 500 4.11 -21.12 -43.59
CA LEU A 500 4.50 -22.31 -44.33
C LEU A 500 4.52 -22.01 -45.81
N VAL A 501 5.62 -22.36 -46.48
CA VAL A 501 5.75 -22.22 -47.93
C VAL A 501 5.93 -23.60 -48.52
N SER A 502 4.98 -24.02 -49.35
CA SER A 502 5.07 -25.29 -50.08
C SER A 502 6.07 -25.15 -51.24
N LYS A 503 7.02 -26.07 -51.33
CA LYS A 503 7.81 -26.26 -52.55
C LYS A 503 6.94 -26.98 -53.58
N MET A 504 6.81 -26.38 -54.78
CA MET A 504 6.20 -27.04 -55.95
C MET A 504 6.69 -28.48 -56.06
N ASN A 505 5.75 -29.43 -56.13
CA ASN A 505 6.09 -30.83 -56.29
C ASN A 505 6.69 -31.06 -57.68
N VAL A 506 7.64 -32.00 -57.77
CA VAL A 506 8.31 -32.37 -59.03
C VAL A 506 7.31 -32.76 -60.12
N PHE A 507 6.09 -33.20 -59.75
CA PHE A 507 5.01 -33.53 -60.68
C PHE A 507 4.48 -32.31 -61.48
N ASP A 508 4.40 -31.11 -60.92
CA ASP A 508 3.93 -29.93 -61.65
C ASP A 508 5.02 -29.33 -62.54
N VAL A 509 6.29 -29.48 -62.16
CA VAL A 509 7.42 -29.20 -63.05
C VAL A 509 7.44 -30.19 -64.22
N ILE A 510 7.10 -31.46 -63.98
CA ILE A 510 6.98 -32.49 -65.02
C ILE A 510 5.74 -32.22 -65.90
N VAL A 511 4.60 -31.83 -65.34
CA VAL A 511 3.38 -31.50 -66.09
C VAL A 511 3.54 -30.19 -66.86
N ASP A 512 4.15 -29.14 -66.31
CA ASP A 512 4.47 -27.90 -67.04
C ASP A 512 5.54 -28.17 -68.12
N PHE A 513 6.52 -29.04 -67.85
CA PHE A 513 7.48 -29.50 -68.86
C PHE A 513 6.81 -30.28 -70.00
N PHE A 514 5.90 -31.21 -69.70
CA PHE A 514 5.15 -31.95 -70.72
C PHE A 514 4.11 -31.08 -71.44
N THR A 515 3.49 -30.12 -70.77
CA THR A 515 2.53 -29.18 -71.37
C THR A 515 3.26 -28.22 -72.31
N ARG A 516 4.44 -27.70 -71.93
CA ARG A 516 5.30 -26.92 -72.82
C ARG A 516 5.84 -27.71 -74.01
N ILE A 517 6.15 -29.01 -73.81
CA ILE A 517 6.51 -29.91 -74.93
C ILE A 517 5.30 -30.13 -75.85
N PHE A 518 4.11 -30.35 -75.30
CA PHE A 518 2.89 -30.52 -76.09
C PHE A 518 2.50 -29.25 -76.85
N ASP A 519 2.61 -28.07 -76.25
CA ASP A 519 2.35 -26.77 -76.89
C ASP A 519 3.41 -26.43 -77.94
N PHE A 520 4.67 -26.77 -77.72
CA PHE A 520 5.74 -26.65 -78.73
C PHE A 520 5.50 -27.58 -79.92
N LEU A 521 5.06 -28.82 -79.69
CA LEU A 521 4.72 -29.78 -80.74
C LEU A 521 3.46 -29.37 -81.51
N PHE A 522 2.39 -28.90 -80.84
CA PHE A 522 1.17 -28.44 -81.53
C PHE A 522 1.35 -27.08 -82.23
N GLY A 523 2.23 -26.21 -81.75
CA GLY A 523 2.62 -24.97 -82.45
C GLY A 523 3.40 -25.23 -83.74
N LEU A 524 4.04 -26.39 -83.89
CA LEU A 524 4.70 -26.86 -85.11
C LEU A 524 3.73 -27.50 -86.13
N PHE A 525 2.50 -27.81 -85.72
CA PHE A 525 1.44 -28.38 -86.57
C PHE A 525 0.34 -27.36 -86.96
N ARG A 526 0.57 -26.06 -86.75
CA ARG A 526 -0.34 -24.98 -87.14
C ARG A 526 0.24 -24.08 -88.22
#